data_AF-A0A9P0L0I2-F1
#
_entry.id   AF-A0A9P0L0I2-F1
#
_cell.length_a   1.000
_cell.length_b   1.000
_cell.length_c   1.000
_cell.angle_alpha   90.00
_cell.angle_beta   90.00
_cell.angle_gamma   90.00
#
_symmetry.space_group_name_H-M   'P 1'
#
loop_
_entity.id
_entity.type
_entity.pdbx_description
1 polymer ?
#
loop_
_entity_poly.entity_id
_entity_poly.type
_entity_poly.pdbx_seq_one_letter_code
_entity_poly.pdbx_strand_id
1 'polypeptide(L)'
;MVFLRNFATPLILVRWCSQRLPQPLRSRKGKSIRNTTQNFADFRRLKAIAGTGGDGCISFLSIYANEFAGPDGGDGGNGGHVIFKATYDIKDLNHVPTLIRAECGEKGICMQHSLTTKIATMVAEITQ
;
A
#
# COMPACT_ATOMS: atom_id res chain seq x y z
N MET A 1 3.75 -8.67 88.48
CA MET A 1 4.35 -7.70 87.53
C MET A 1 4.07 -8.23 86.13
N VAL A 2 3.10 -7.64 85.42
CA VAL A 2 2.60 -8.14 84.12
C VAL A 2 3.38 -7.47 82.98
N PHE A 3 3.98 -8.26 82.09
CA PHE A 3 4.71 -7.77 80.92
C PHE A 3 3.82 -7.93 79.68
N LEU A 4 3.22 -6.83 79.21
CA LEU A 4 2.50 -6.78 77.93
C LEU A 4 3.52 -6.56 76.80
N ARG A 5 3.56 -7.47 75.82
CA ARG A 5 4.22 -7.24 74.52
C ARG A 5 3.14 -7.09 73.45
N ASN A 6 2.87 -5.84 73.06
CA ASN A 6 2.12 -5.51 71.84
C ASN A 6 3.10 -5.44 70.67
N PHE A 7 2.94 -6.33 69.68
CA PHE A 7 3.62 -6.27 68.39
C PHE A 7 2.76 -5.44 67.42
N ALA A 8 3.19 -4.22 67.09
CA ALA A 8 2.62 -3.42 66.01
C ALA A 8 3.67 -3.30 64.89
N THR A 9 3.32 -3.76 63.68
CA THR A 9 4.16 -3.69 62.47
C THR A 9 4.00 -2.34 61.75
N PRO A 10 5.05 -1.77 61.13
CA PRO A 10 4.97 -0.44 60.53
C PRO A 10 4.46 -0.47 59.07
N LEU A 11 3.22 -0.03 58.87
CA LEU A 11 2.62 0.37 57.59
C LEU A 11 3.14 1.75 57.14
N ILE A 12 4.44 1.92 56.86
CA ILE A 12 4.97 3.27 56.50
C ILE A 12 5.78 3.32 55.19
N LEU A 13 6.13 2.19 54.55
CA LEU A 13 7.05 2.22 53.41
C LEU A 13 6.47 1.81 52.04
N VAL A 14 5.18 2.06 51.75
CA VAL A 14 4.61 1.79 50.41
C VAL A 14 3.96 3.04 49.78
N ARG A 15 3.97 4.19 50.47
CA ARG A 15 3.18 5.36 50.06
C ARG A 15 3.92 6.38 49.16
N TRP A 16 5.23 6.23 48.98
CA TRP A 16 6.05 7.23 48.25
C TRP A 16 6.33 6.91 46.77
N CYS A 17 5.73 5.86 46.20
CA CYS A 17 5.95 5.46 44.80
C CYS A 17 4.67 5.46 43.94
N SER A 18 3.58 6.13 44.36
CA SER A 18 2.29 6.10 43.64
C SER A 18 1.82 7.46 43.08
N GLN A 19 2.56 8.56 43.30
CA GLN A 19 2.09 9.91 42.97
C GLN A 19 2.74 10.57 41.74
N ARG A 20 3.59 9.88 40.98
CA ARG A 20 4.06 10.37 39.67
C ARG A 20 3.51 9.52 38.53
N LEU A 21 2.19 9.44 38.43
CA LEU A 21 1.61 9.14 37.13
C LEU A 21 1.86 10.37 36.24
N PRO A 22 2.61 10.25 35.13
CA PRO A 22 2.83 11.37 34.22
C PRO A 22 1.47 11.85 33.72
N GLN A 23 1.10 13.08 34.08
CA GLN A 23 -0.10 13.72 33.57
C GLN A 23 0.15 14.09 32.10
N PRO A 24 -0.65 13.60 31.14
CA PRO A 24 -0.48 13.96 29.75
C PRO A 24 -0.68 15.47 29.58
N LEU A 25 0.26 16.12 28.89
CA LEU A 25 0.18 17.54 28.60
C LEU A 25 -1.12 17.83 27.84
N ARG A 26 -1.96 18.71 28.39
CA ARG A 26 -3.14 19.21 27.67
C ARG A 26 -2.68 19.89 26.39
N SER A 27 -3.30 19.55 25.27
CA SER A 27 -3.07 20.20 23.96
C SER A 27 -3.18 21.72 24.11
N ARG A 28 -2.04 22.40 24.16
CA ARG A 28 -1.94 23.85 24.39
C ARG A 28 -2.03 24.66 23.09
N LYS A 29 -1.94 23.98 21.93
CA LYS A 29 -2.10 24.60 20.61
C LYS A 29 -3.60 24.83 20.37
N GLY A 30 -3.98 26.08 20.12
CA GLY A 30 -5.34 26.44 19.75
C GLY A 30 -5.77 25.69 18.50
N LYS A 31 -7.03 25.24 18.47
CA LYS A 31 -7.62 24.66 17.25
C LYS A 31 -7.68 25.74 16.17
N SER A 32 -7.53 25.34 14.90
CA SER A 32 -7.67 26.28 13.80
C SER A 32 -9.04 26.93 13.81
N ILE A 33 -9.10 28.22 13.47
CA ILE A 33 -10.35 28.98 13.32
C ILE A 33 -11.21 28.43 12.16
N ARG A 34 -10.56 27.80 11.18
CA ARG A 34 -11.24 27.15 10.05
C ARG A 34 -11.94 25.89 10.54
N ASN A 35 -13.24 25.80 10.26
CA ASN A 35 -14.08 24.64 10.57
C ASN A 35 -14.00 23.52 9.51
N THR A 36 -12.91 23.49 8.72
CA THR A 36 -12.65 22.46 7.73
C THR A 36 -11.78 21.39 8.35
N THR A 37 -12.34 20.21 8.59
CA THR A 37 -11.60 19.05 9.09
C THR A 37 -10.72 18.50 7.97
N GLN A 38 -9.48 18.99 7.88
CA GLN A 38 -8.46 18.39 7.01
C GLN A 38 -7.76 17.30 7.79
N ASN A 39 -8.00 16.05 7.39
CA ASN A 39 -7.28 14.92 7.94
C ASN A 39 -5.89 14.92 7.32
N PHE A 40 -4.87 14.78 8.15
CA PHE A 40 -3.48 14.60 7.76
C PHE A 40 -3.11 13.14 8.01
N ALA A 41 -2.49 12.49 7.04
CA ALA A 41 -2.11 11.09 7.15
C ALA A 41 -0.64 10.91 6.77
N ASP A 42 0.18 10.65 7.79
CA ASP A 42 1.61 10.33 7.66
C ASP A 42 1.88 8.89 7.21
N PHE A 43 0.91 8.00 7.44
CA PHE A 43 1.07 6.58 7.20
C PHE A 43 -0.19 5.99 6.61
N ARG A 44 -0.02 5.21 5.54
CA ARG A 44 -1.10 4.47 4.90
C ARG A 44 -0.63 3.11 4.44
N ARG A 45 -1.39 2.07 4.79
CA ARG A 45 -1.18 0.72 4.26
C ARG A 45 -1.94 0.59 2.95
N LEU A 46 -1.28 0.07 1.92
CA LEU A 46 -1.88 -0.20 0.62
C LEU A 46 -1.45 -1.56 0.09
N LYS A 47 -2.25 -2.09 -0.83
CA LYS A 47 -1.97 -3.31 -1.58
C LYS A 47 -1.69 -2.94 -3.03
N ALA A 48 -0.46 -3.20 -3.48
CA ALA A 48 -0.08 -3.08 -4.88
C ALA A 48 -0.15 -4.44 -5.56
N ILE A 49 -0.80 -4.51 -6.71
CA ILE A 49 -0.92 -5.71 -7.54
C ILE A 49 -0.40 -5.36 -8.94
N ALA A 50 0.67 -6.04 -9.36
CA ALA A 50 1.18 -5.92 -10.71
C ALA A 50 0.22 -6.59 -11.72
N GLY A 51 0.31 -6.18 -12.98
CA GLY A 51 -0.45 -6.79 -14.05
C GLY A 51 0.02 -8.22 -14.31
N THR A 52 -0.90 -9.12 -14.61
CA THR A 52 -0.55 -10.44 -15.15
C THR A 52 -0.10 -10.30 -16.59
N GLY A 53 0.83 -11.15 -17.04
CA GLY A 53 1.11 -11.29 -18.48
C GLY A 53 -0.14 -11.76 -19.23
N GLY A 54 -0.22 -11.41 -20.50
CA GLY A 54 -1.23 -11.92 -21.41
C GLY A 54 -0.91 -13.34 -21.87
N ASP A 55 -1.95 -14.09 -22.19
CA ASP A 55 -1.79 -15.44 -22.75
C ASP A 55 -1.33 -15.36 -24.21
N GLY A 56 -0.41 -16.24 -24.60
CA GLY A 56 -0.10 -16.47 -26.01
C GLY A 56 -1.25 -17.20 -26.72
N CYS A 57 -1.30 -17.08 -28.04
CA CYS A 57 -2.28 -17.76 -28.88
C CYS A 57 -1.60 -18.83 -29.73
N ILE A 58 -2.22 -20.01 -29.83
CA ILE A 58 -1.82 -21.04 -30.80
C ILE A 58 -2.83 -20.96 -31.95
N SER A 59 -2.38 -20.50 -33.11
CA SER A 59 -3.16 -20.44 -34.34
C SER A 59 -2.36 -21.03 -35.50
N PHE A 60 -3.07 -21.54 -36.51
CA PHE A 60 -2.48 -22.04 -37.75
C PHE A 60 -2.93 -21.16 -38.90
N LEU A 61 -2.00 -20.84 -39.79
CA LEU A 61 -2.27 -20.06 -40.98
C LEU A 61 -2.87 -20.96 -42.07
N SER A 62 -3.99 -20.53 -42.65
CA SER A 62 -4.57 -21.12 -43.85
C SER A 62 -4.56 -20.09 -44.96
N ILE A 63 -3.88 -20.42 -46.06
CA ILE A 63 -3.81 -19.59 -47.27
C ILE A 63 -4.52 -20.30 -48.41
N TYR A 64 -4.96 -19.55 -49.42
CA TYR A 64 -5.58 -20.13 -50.60
C TYR A 64 -4.66 -21.20 -51.22
N ALA A 65 -5.20 -22.41 -51.41
CA ALA A 65 -4.52 -23.62 -51.91
C ALA A 65 -3.49 -24.28 -50.98
N ASN A 66 -3.33 -23.82 -49.72
CA ASN A 66 -2.57 -24.55 -48.70
C ASN A 66 -3.23 -24.44 -47.32
N GLU A 67 -3.87 -25.51 -46.89
CA GLU A 67 -4.58 -25.61 -45.61
C GLU A 67 -3.63 -25.67 -44.39
N PHE A 68 -2.37 -26.05 -44.60
CA PHE A 68 -1.34 -26.14 -43.55
C PHE A 68 -0.16 -25.20 -43.87
N ALA A 69 -0.35 -23.90 -43.72
CA ALA A 69 0.73 -22.92 -43.95
C ALA A 69 1.66 -22.75 -42.74
N GLY A 70 1.44 -23.49 -41.65
CA GLY A 70 2.27 -23.51 -40.44
C GLY A 70 1.63 -22.78 -39.24
N PRO A 71 2.30 -22.79 -38.08
CA PRO A 71 1.84 -22.07 -36.90
C PRO A 71 2.05 -20.56 -37.08
N ASP A 72 1.02 -19.79 -36.77
CA ASP A 72 0.99 -18.32 -36.82
C ASP A 72 0.41 -17.78 -35.49
N GLY A 73 0.82 -18.42 -34.39
CA GLY A 73 0.45 -18.03 -33.03
C GLY A 73 1.29 -16.86 -32.53
N GLY A 74 0.65 -15.83 -31.98
CA GLY A 74 1.32 -14.67 -31.39
C GLY A 74 1.59 -14.81 -29.89
N ASP A 75 2.66 -14.17 -29.42
CA ASP A 75 3.01 -14.08 -28.00
C ASP A 75 2.04 -13.18 -27.22
N GLY A 76 1.85 -13.47 -25.93
CA GLY A 76 1.11 -12.62 -25.02
C GLY A 76 1.94 -11.40 -24.56
N GLY A 77 1.27 -10.28 -24.32
CA GLY A 77 1.89 -9.03 -23.86
C GLY A 77 2.32 -9.06 -22.40
N ASN A 78 3.28 -8.20 -22.03
CA ASN A 78 3.71 -8.09 -20.64
C ASN A 78 2.64 -7.43 -19.75
N GLY A 79 2.58 -7.84 -18.49
CA GLY A 79 1.76 -7.19 -17.47
C GLY A 79 2.32 -5.84 -17.05
N GLY A 80 1.44 -4.93 -16.62
CA GLY A 80 1.79 -3.60 -16.17
C GLY A 80 2.60 -3.58 -14.86
N HIS A 81 3.50 -2.60 -14.75
CA HIS A 81 4.30 -2.37 -13.56
C HIS A 81 3.66 -1.34 -12.63
N VAL A 82 3.81 -1.54 -11.31
CA VAL A 82 3.44 -0.53 -10.31
C VAL A 82 4.72 0.18 -9.86
N ILE A 83 4.79 1.49 -10.09
CA ILE A 83 5.97 2.30 -9.73
C ILE A 83 5.52 3.42 -8.80
N PHE A 84 6.24 3.59 -7.70
CA PHE A 84 6.06 4.73 -6.81
C PHE A 84 7.07 5.81 -7.16
N LYS A 85 6.57 7.02 -7.43
CA LYS A 85 7.40 8.18 -7.73
C LYS A 85 7.30 9.16 -6.57
N ALA A 86 8.43 9.55 -6.01
CA ALA A 86 8.42 10.56 -4.95
C ALA A 86 8.33 11.97 -5.56
N THR A 87 7.45 12.83 -5.03
CA THR A 87 7.28 14.24 -5.41
C THR A 87 7.22 15.11 -4.15
N TYR A 88 7.64 16.38 -4.28
CA TYR A 88 7.63 17.34 -3.16
C TYR A 88 6.34 18.18 -3.08
N ASP A 89 5.47 18.05 -4.09
CA ASP A 89 4.30 18.89 -4.25
C ASP A 89 3.14 18.46 -3.32
N ILE A 90 3.16 17.20 -2.90
CA ILE A 90 2.15 16.61 -2.04
C ILE A 90 2.73 16.48 -0.62
N LYS A 91 1.90 16.68 0.41
CA LYS A 91 2.33 16.67 1.83
C LYS A 91 1.71 15.54 2.65
N ASP A 92 0.66 14.90 2.15
CA ASP A 92 -0.16 13.95 2.89
C ASP A 92 -0.37 12.69 2.03
N LEU A 93 -0.59 11.52 2.64
CA LEU A 93 -0.90 10.27 1.91
C LEU A 93 -2.41 9.99 1.77
N ASN A 94 -3.25 11.00 1.99
CA ASN A 94 -4.71 10.82 1.95
C ASN A 94 -5.29 10.62 0.55
N HIS A 95 -4.61 11.12 -0.49
CA HIS A 95 -4.99 10.93 -1.89
C HIS A 95 -4.70 9.51 -2.39
N VAL A 96 -3.76 8.79 -1.76
CA VAL A 96 -3.34 7.46 -2.24
C VAL A 96 -4.42 6.42 -1.96
N PRO A 97 -4.90 5.67 -2.96
CA PRO A 97 -5.89 4.62 -2.73
C PRO A 97 -5.28 3.42 -2.00
N THR A 98 -6.10 2.69 -1.24
CA THR A 98 -5.67 1.50 -0.51
C THR A 98 -5.33 0.32 -1.43
N LEU A 99 -5.82 0.33 -2.67
CA LEU A 99 -5.61 -0.72 -3.67
C LEU A 99 -5.14 -0.10 -4.98
N ILE A 100 -4.00 -0.55 -5.46
CA ILE A 100 -3.37 -0.13 -6.71
C ILE A 100 -3.21 -1.38 -7.56
N ARG A 101 -3.78 -1.38 -8.78
CA ARG A 101 -3.71 -2.49 -9.72
C ARG A 101 -3.16 -1.97 -11.04
N ALA A 102 -2.09 -2.58 -11.53
CA ALA A 102 -1.61 -2.31 -12.88
C ALA A 102 -2.44 -3.09 -13.91
N GLU A 103 -2.37 -2.67 -15.17
CA GLU A 103 -3.14 -3.27 -16.26
C GLU A 103 -2.58 -4.65 -16.63
N CYS A 104 -3.44 -5.57 -17.06
CA CYS A 104 -3.03 -6.88 -17.54
C CYS A 104 -2.44 -6.79 -18.96
N GLY A 105 -1.55 -7.72 -19.30
CA GLY A 105 -1.00 -7.85 -20.64
C GLY A 105 -2.05 -8.24 -21.67
N GLU A 106 -1.84 -7.80 -22.91
CA GLU A 106 -2.71 -8.12 -24.04
C GLU A 106 -2.56 -9.59 -24.47
N LYS A 107 -3.62 -10.19 -24.99
CA LYS A 107 -3.56 -11.57 -25.52
C LYS A 107 -2.84 -11.57 -26.87
N GLY A 108 -2.08 -12.62 -27.13
CA GLY A 108 -1.48 -12.84 -28.44
C GLY A 108 -2.57 -13.01 -29.52
N ILE A 109 -2.35 -12.42 -30.68
CA ILE A 109 -3.24 -12.57 -31.85
C ILE A 109 -2.43 -13.04 -33.06
N CYS A 110 -3.10 -13.69 -34.01
CA CYS A 110 -2.44 -14.19 -35.22
C CYS A 110 -1.87 -13.04 -36.06
N MET A 111 -0.77 -13.29 -36.76
CA MET A 111 -0.06 -12.34 -37.62
C MET A 111 0.51 -11.07 -36.96
N GLN A 112 0.44 -10.89 -35.63
CA GLN A 112 1.07 -9.75 -34.97
C GLN A 112 2.26 -10.15 -34.08
N HIS A 113 3.45 -9.69 -34.47
CA HIS A 113 4.59 -9.62 -33.56
C HIS A 113 4.47 -8.34 -32.71
N SER A 114 3.96 -8.48 -31.49
CA SER A 114 4.10 -7.56 -30.34
C SER A 114 4.18 -6.05 -30.67
N LEU A 115 3.07 -5.45 -31.07
CA LEU A 115 2.85 -4.01 -30.93
C LEU A 115 1.54 -3.89 -30.14
N THR A 116 1.52 -3.83 -28.81
CA THR A 116 2.15 -2.77 -28.03
C THR A 116 2.15 -3.19 -26.57
N THR A 117 3.33 -3.29 -25.96
CA THR A 117 3.41 -3.09 -24.52
C THR A 117 3.17 -1.61 -24.28
N LYS A 118 1.91 -1.18 -24.17
CA LYS A 118 1.65 0.03 -23.39
C LYS A 118 2.22 -0.31 -22.03
N ILE A 119 3.34 0.31 -21.67
CA ILE A 119 3.87 0.20 -20.33
C ILE A 119 2.78 0.80 -19.46
N ALA A 120 1.92 -0.07 -18.93
CA ALA A 120 0.85 0.29 -18.02
C ALA A 120 1.47 0.56 -16.66
N THR A 121 2.31 1.59 -16.63
CA THR A 121 2.96 2.09 -15.44
C THR A 121 1.94 2.91 -14.68
N MET A 122 1.38 2.32 -13.64
CA MET A 122 0.62 3.09 -12.67
C MET A 122 1.63 3.80 -11.77
N VAL A 123 1.81 5.10 -12.00
CA VAL A 123 2.69 5.94 -11.19
C VAL A 123 1.87 6.49 -10.01
N ALA A 124 2.18 6.03 -8.81
CA ALA A 124 1.63 6.61 -7.60
C ALA A 124 2.63 7.62 -7.04
N GLU A 125 2.18 8.87 -6.90
CA GLU A 125 2.99 9.96 -6.35
C GLU A 125 2.99 9.94 -4.82
N ILE A 126 4.17 9.77 -4.22
CA ILE A 126 4.41 9.71 -2.77
C ILE A 126 5.22 10.94 -2.35
N THR A 127 5.02 11.42 -1.14
CA THR A 127 5.74 12.56 -0.56
C THR A 127 7.11 12.14 -0.03
N GLN A 128 8.16 12.96 -0.20
CA GLN A 128 9.47 12.75 0.47
C GLN A 128 9.48 13.17 1.93
#